data_AF-A0A0S2ET71-F1
#
_entry.id   AF-A0A0S2ET71-F1
#
_cell.length_a   1.000
_cell.length_b   1.000
_cell.length_c   1.000
_cell.angle_alpha   90.00
_cell.angle_beta   90.00
_cell.angle_gamma   90.00
#
_symmetry.space_group_name_H-M   'P 1'
#
loop_
_entity.id
_entity.type
_entity.pdbx_description
1 polymer ?
#
loop_
_entity_poly.entity_id
_entity_poly.type
_entity_poly.pdbx_seq_one_letter_code
_entity_poly.pdbx_strand_id
1 'polypeptide(L)'
;MRIAQGHLASWPQTPRPAPFPWISSALLIGCLAPLLGHALMALSASIFQENGAIEDAQALLLAFAALGFLNAYRRAGDAKALFCVAMGALSILALQREIPACESAFFEGGLCVPRAAKIPLSGAVALIAGMLALAKRPRWRSFLDLRNLAWVWPVGIAALLLGAAELAEHALHQEMEETLEFGAYAYLATFAIWIARAPAVDKAHRKAVKPETR
;
A
#
# COMPACT_ATOMS: atom_id res chain seq x y z
N MET A 1 -1.72 9.59 34.37
CA MET A 1 -2.29 8.45 33.62
C MET A 1 -1.18 7.83 32.76
N ARG A 2 -0.50 6.78 33.22
CA ARG A 2 0.49 6.05 32.40
C ARG A 2 -0.28 5.09 31.52
N ILE A 3 -0.44 5.43 30.24
CA ILE A 3 -0.89 4.46 29.23
C ILE A 3 0.13 3.33 29.27
N ALA A 4 -0.30 2.11 29.62
CA ALA A 4 0.54 0.94 29.56
C ALA A 4 1.15 0.87 28.15
N GLN A 5 2.44 1.18 28.04
CA GLN A 5 3.17 1.07 26.78
C GLN A 5 3.34 -0.42 26.50
N GLY A 6 2.30 -1.03 25.93
CA GLY A 6 2.45 -2.32 25.28
C GLY A 6 3.63 -2.22 24.32
N HIS A 7 4.54 -3.20 24.39
CA HIS A 7 5.78 -3.17 23.60
C HIS A 7 5.44 -3.03 22.11
N LEU A 8 5.65 -1.83 21.56
CA LEU A 8 5.44 -1.55 20.14
C LEU A 8 6.49 -2.31 19.32
N ALA A 9 6.06 -2.94 18.24
CA ALA A 9 6.94 -3.75 17.40
C ALA A 9 7.77 -2.89 16.44
N SER A 10 9.07 -3.13 16.41
CA SER A 10 10.03 -2.55 15.44
C SER A 10 10.32 -3.55 14.30
N TRP A 11 11.07 -3.12 13.29
CA TRP A 11 11.46 -3.99 12.16
C TRP A 11 12.25 -5.24 12.58
N PRO A 12 13.28 -5.16 13.45
CA PRO A 12 14.01 -6.36 13.89
C PRO A 12 13.15 -7.44 14.55
N GLN A 13 11.99 -7.06 15.08
CA GLN A 13 11.02 -7.97 15.71
C GLN A 13 10.00 -8.54 14.72
N THR A 14 10.03 -8.08 13.46
CA THR A 14 9.14 -8.52 12.39
C THR A 14 9.90 -9.52 11.50
N PRO A 15 9.32 -10.68 11.14
CA PRO A 15 9.93 -11.57 10.16
C PRO A 15 10.25 -10.83 8.87
N ARG A 16 11.38 -11.12 8.23
CA ARG A 16 11.70 -10.53 6.94
C ARG A 16 10.80 -11.11 5.84
N PRO A 17 10.42 -10.31 4.84
CA PRO A 17 9.68 -10.83 3.68
C PRO A 17 10.58 -11.83 2.92
N ALA A 18 10.09 -13.07 2.74
CA ALA A 18 10.81 -14.10 2.00
C ALA A 18 10.86 -13.75 0.51
N PRO A 19 12.02 -13.77 -0.16
CA PRO A 19 12.12 -13.31 -1.55
C PRO A 19 11.21 -14.03 -2.54
N PHE A 20 11.10 -15.35 -2.43
CA PHE A 20 10.40 -16.19 -3.41
C PHE A 20 8.97 -15.74 -3.73
N PRO A 21 8.01 -15.67 -2.77
CA PRO A 21 6.63 -15.29 -3.08
C PRO A 21 6.52 -13.86 -3.65
N TRP A 22 7.32 -12.92 -3.14
CA TRP A 22 7.26 -11.53 -3.57
C TRP A 22 7.84 -11.32 -4.97
N ILE A 23 8.91 -12.02 -5.32
CA ILE A 23 9.50 -11.94 -6.67
C ILE A 23 8.64 -12.71 -7.65
N SER A 24 8.16 -13.91 -7.30
CA SER A 24 7.34 -14.71 -8.21
C SER A 24 6.00 -14.03 -8.51
N SER A 25 5.33 -13.45 -7.51
CA SER A 25 4.12 -12.65 -7.74
C SER A 25 4.39 -11.45 -8.66
N ALA A 26 5.51 -10.76 -8.49
CA ALA A 26 5.86 -9.62 -9.34
C ALA A 26 6.10 -10.03 -10.79
N LEU A 27 6.83 -11.13 -11.01
CA LEU A 27 7.05 -11.68 -12.35
C LEU A 27 5.73 -12.15 -12.99
N LEU A 28 4.86 -12.79 -12.21
CA LEU A 28 3.53 -13.19 -12.68
C LEU A 28 2.70 -11.96 -13.06
N ILE A 29 2.68 -10.91 -12.25
CA ILE A 29 1.98 -9.65 -12.58
C ILE A 29 2.58 -9.04 -13.85
N GLY A 30 3.90 -8.85 -13.91
CA GLY A 30 4.56 -8.21 -15.06
C GLY A 30 4.35 -8.96 -16.38
N CYS A 31 4.24 -10.30 -16.35
CA CYS A 31 3.97 -11.10 -17.54
C CYS A 31 2.48 -11.23 -17.87
N LEU A 32 1.62 -11.42 -16.86
CA LEU A 32 0.20 -11.75 -17.07
C LEU A 32 -0.70 -10.52 -17.15
N ALA A 33 -0.37 -9.42 -16.48
CA ALA A 33 -1.20 -8.22 -16.50
C ALA A 33 -1.38 -7.67 -17.93
N PRO A 34 -0.31 -7.52 -18.75
CA PRO A 34 -0.49 -7.06 -20.13
C PRO A 34 -1.35 -8.00 -20.99
N LEU A 35 -1.16 -9.32 -20.85
CA LEU A 35 -1.94 -10.32 -21.55
C LEU A 35 -3.41 -10.27 -21.14
N LEU A 36 -3.66 -10.09 -19.84
CA LEU A 36 -5.00 -9.92 -19.30
C LEU A 36 -5.64 -8.61 -19.79
N GLY A 37 -4.87 -7.52 -19.86
CA GLY A 37 -5.32 -6.23 -20.39
C GLY A 37 -5.86 -6.36 -21.81
N HIS A 38 -5.06 -6.93 -22.71
CA HIS A 38 -5.50 -7.19 -24.09
C HIS A 38 -6.71 -8.13 -24.16
N ALA A 39 -6.74 -9.20 -23.35
CA ALA A 39 -7.85 -10.14 -23.33
C ALA A 39 -9.15 -9.48 -22.85
N LEU A 40 -9.11 -8.67 -21.79
CA LEU A 40 -10.26 -7.94 -21.27
C LEU A 40 -10.72 -6.86 -22.25
N MET A 41 -9.79 -6.15 -22.89
CA MET A 41 -10.10 -5.13 -23.90
C MET A 41 -10.84 -5.75 -25.09
N ALA A 42 -10.43 -6.94 -25.53
CA ALA A 42 -11.12 -7.69 -26.58
C ALA A 42 -12.54 -8.17 -26.18
N LEU A 43 -12.81 -8.31 -24.88
CA LEU A 43 -14.13 -8.69 -24.36
C LEU A 43 -15.05 -7.47 -24.19
N SER A 44 -14.56 -6.40 -23.57
CA SER A 44 -15.30 -5.15 -23.44
C SER A 44 -14.38 -3.97 -23.17
N ALA A 45 -14.37 -3.00 -24.09
CA ALA A 45 -13.67 -1.74 -23.91
C ALA A 45 -14.22 -0.91 -22.72
N SER A 46 -15.49 -1.12 -22.33
CA SER A 46 -16.10 -0.42 -21.20
C SER A 46 -15.45 -0.74 -19.84
N ILE A 47 -14.63 -1.81 -19.76
CA ILE A 47 -13.86 -2.12 -18.55
C ILE A 47 -12.82 -1.04 -18.26
N PHE A 48 -12.29 -0.42 -19.32
CA PHE A 48 -11.19 0.56 -19.31
C PHE A 48 -11.67 1.98 -19.65
N GLN A 49 -12.98 2.25 -19.64
CA GLN A 49 -13.47 3.62 -19.70
C GLN A 49 -13.19 4.33 -18.37
N GLU A 50 -13.18 5.67 -18.34
CA GLU A 50 -13.09 6.42 -17.08
C GLU A 50 -14.24 6.02 -16.14
N ASN A 51 -13.95 5.72 -14.88
CA ASN A 51 -14.85 5.06 -13.91
C ASN A 51 -15.25 3.63 -14.30
N GLY A 52 -14.41 2.96 -15.07
CA GLY A 52 -14.59 1.57 -15.45
C GLY A 52 -14.47 0.62 -14.25
N ALA A 53 -14.88 -0.63 -14.46
CA ALA A 53 -14.83 -1.64 -13.41
C ALA A 53 -13.40 -1.91 -12.89
N ILE A 54 -12.37 -1.63 -13.70
CA ILE A 54 -10.97 -1.81 -13.28
C ILE A 54 -10.52 -0.73 -12.30
N GLU A 55 -10.86 0.54 -12.54
CA GLU A 55 -10.57 1.67 -11.64
C GLU A 55 -11.27 1.49 -10.29
N ASP A 56 -12.54 1.05 -10.29
CA ASP A 56 -13.27 0.71 -9.06
C ASP A 56 -12.54 -0.37 -8.24
N ALA A 57 -12.01 -1.40 -8.92
CA ALA A 57 -11.29 -2.47 -8.28
C ALA A 57 -9.92 -2.01 -7.75
N GLN A 58 -9.20 -1.16 -8.49
CA GLN A 58 -7.97 -0.51 -8.05
C GLN A 58 -8.21 0.35 -6.80
N ALA A 59 -9.27 1.17 -6.80
CA ALA A 59 -9.68 1.99 -5.68
C ALA A 59 -9.94 1.15 -4.42
N LEU A 60 -10.64 0.02 -4.55
CA LEU A 60 -10.85 -0.93 -3.45
C LEU A 60 -9.54 -1.51 -2.92
N LEU A 61 -8.61 -1.91 -3.80
CA LEU A 61 -7.31 -2.43 -3.41
C LEU A 61 -6.48 -1.40 -2.64
N LEU A 62 -6.49 -0.14 -3.07
CA LEU A 62 -5.83 0.97 -2.39
C LEU A 62 -6.45 1.26 -1.02
N ALA A 63 -7.78 1.21 -0.91
CA ALA A 63 -8.47 1.31 0.38
C ALA A 63 -8.06 0.17 1.32
N PHE A 64 -8.00 -1.07 0.84
CA PHE A 64 -7.51 -2.21 1.64
C PHE A 64 -6.05 -2.07 2.05
N ALA A 65 -5.19 -1.60 1.15
CA ALA A 65 -3.78 -1.32 1.45
C ALA A 65 -3.66 -0.27 2.56
N ALA A 66 -4.36 0.85 2.43
CA ALA A 66 -4.39 1.92 3.42
C ALA A 66 -4.83 1.40 4.80
N LEU A 67 -5.96 0.68 4.86
CA LEU A 67 -6.47 0.08 6.10
C LEU A 67 -5.48 -0.93 6.69
N GLY A 68 -4.85 -1.76 5.86
CA GLY A 68 -3.84 -2.73 6.28
C GLY A 68 -2.64 -2.06 6.95
N PHE A 69 -2.07 -1.04 6.32
CA PHE A 69 -0.95 -0.29 6.89
C PHE A 69 -1.36 0.47 8.16
N LEU A 70 -2.50 1.14 8.19
CA LEU A 70 -2.97 1.86 9.38
C LEU A 70 -3.30 0.90 10.54
N ASN A 71 -3.82 -0.30 10.25
CA ASN A 71 -4.01 -1.34 11.25
C ASN A 71 -2.66 -1.86 11.79
N ALA A 72 -1.65 -2.02 10.94
CA ALA A 72 -0.31 -2.38 11.37
C ALA A 72 0.34 -1.29 12.24
N TYR A 73 0.14 -0.01 11.89
CA TYR A 73 0.64 1.15 12.63
C TYR A 73 0.24 1.13 14.12
N ARG A 74 -0.98 0.68 14.45
CA ARG A 74 -1.47 0.61 15.83
C ARG A 74 -0.50 -0.13 16.76
N ARG A 75 0.15 -1.18 16.25
CA ARG A 75 1.10 -2.04 16.96
C ARG A 75 2.57 -1.76 16.63
N ALA A 76 2.84 -0.82 15.73
CA ALA A 76 4.19 -0.50 15.29
C ALA A 76 4.82 0.62 16.15
N GLY A 77 6.14 0.57 16.26
CA GLY A 77 7.00 1.61 16.83
C GLY A 77 8.15 1.99 15.89
N ASP A 78 8.88 3.05 16.25
CA ASP A 78 10.06 3.53 15.52
C ASP A 78 9.85 3.62 13.98
N ALA A 79 10.83 3.22 13.17
CA ALA A 79 10.79 3.26 11.71
C ALA A 79 9.62 2.46 11.09
N LYS A 80 9.13 1.41 11.76
CA LYS A 80 7.99 0.62 11.26
C LYS A 80 6.69 1.43 11.33
N ALA A 81 6.51 2.21 12.39
CA ALA A 81 5.34 3.07 12.53
C ALA A 81 5.31 4.15 11.46
N LEU A 82 6.46 4.83 11.23
CA LEU A 82 6.61 5.82 10.17
C LEU A 82 6.31 5.24 8.79
N PHE A 83 6.89 4.07 8.49
CA PHE A 83 6.63 3.38 7.24
C PHE A 83 5.15 3.08 7.03
N CYS A 84 4.48 2.52 8.05
CA CYS A 84 3.05 2.20 7.95
C CYS A 84 2.19 3.46 7.73
N VAL A 85 2.50 4.56 8.41
CA VAL A 85 1.77 5.83 8.21
C VAL A 85 2.03 6.40 6.82
N ALA A 86 3.28 6.41 6.36
CA ALA A 86 3.64 6.90 5.04
C ALA A 86 2.96 6.08 3.93
N MET A 87 3.01 4.75 4.00
CA MET A 87 2.36 3.90 3.01
C MET A 87 0.84 3.99 3.07
N GLY A 88 0.25 4.12 4.26
CA GLY A 88 -1.18 4.39 4.40
C GLY A 88 -1.58 5.71 3.75
N ALA A 89 -0.81 6.77 3.97
CA ALA A 89 -1.04 8.07 3.34
C ALA A 89 -0.88 8.02 1.82
N LEU A 90 0.19 7.41 1.31
CA LEU A 90 0.42 7.24 -0.12
C LEU A 90 -0.70 6.43 -0.78
N SER A 91 -1.21 5.38 -0.12
CA SER A 91 -2.34 4.60 -0.65
C SER A 91 -3.63 5.43 -0.73
N ILE A 92 -3.87 6.33 0.23
CA ILE A 92 -5.02 7.26 0.17
C ILE A 92 -4.84 8.31 -0.93
N LEU A 93 -3.62 8.80 -1.14
CA LEU A 93 -3.33 9.74 -2.22
C LEU A 93 -3.45 9.08 -3.61
N ALA A 94 -3.01 7.84 -3.76
CA ALA A 94 -3.26 7.05 -4.96
C ALA A 94 -4.76 6.80 -5.15
N LEU A 95 -5.52 6.50 -4.09
CA LEU A 95 -6.97 6.37 -4.18
C LEU A 95 -7.64 7.67 -4.69
N GLN A 96 -7.12 8.83 -4.29
CA GLN A 96 -7.58 10.13 -4.81
C GLN A 96 -7.22 10.34 -6.29
N ARG A 97 -6.14 9.70 -6.79
CA ARG A 97 -5.80 9.68 -8.22
C ARG A 97 -6.88 8.90 -8.98
N GLU A 98 -7.25 7.71 -8.49
CA GLU A 98 -8.25 6.84 -9.16
C GLU A 98 -9.68 7.40 -9.14
N ILE A 99 -10.02 8.28 -8.18
CA ILE A 99 -11.35 8.91 -8.20
C ILE A 99 -11.33 10.13 -9.12
N PRO A 100 -12.13 10.19 -10.18
CA PRO A 100 -12.06 11.29 -11.14
C PRO A 100 -12.62 12.61 -10.59
N ALA A 101 -12.28 13.68 -11.30
CA ALA A 101 -12.85 14.99 -11.03
C ALA A 101 -14.32 15.04 -11.47
N CYS A 102 -15.22 15.56 -10.61
CA CYS A 102 -16.63 15.73 -10.97
C CYS A 102 -16.83 16.64 -12.20
N GLU A 103 -15.87 17.51 -12.46
CA GLU A 103 -15.85 18.42 -13.61
C GLU A 103 -15.10 17.85 -14.83
N SER A 104 -14.72 16.57 -14.81
CA SER A 104 -14.06 15.90 -15.95
C SER A 104 -15.04 15.81 -17.12
N ALA A 105 -14.55 16.06 -18.35
CA ALA A 105 -15.33 15.90 -19.58
C ALA A 105 -15.69 14.43 -19.86
N PHE A 106 -14.97 13.52 -19.21
CA PHE A 106 -15.06 12.08 -19.37
C PHE A 106 -15.76 11.40 -18.17
N PHE A 107 -16.28 12.18 -17.21
CA PHE A 107 -17.05 11.64 -16.10
C PHE A 107 -18.47 11.27 -16.55
N GLU A 108 -18.76 9.97 -16.62
CA GLU A 108 -20.07 9.44 -17.06
C GLU A 108 -21.03 9.10 -15.90
N GLY A 109 -20.60 9.26 -14.66
CA GLY A 109 -21.39 9.03 -13.44
C GLY A 109 -20.62 8.25 -12.37
N GLY A 110 -21.18 8.15 -11.16
CA GLY A 110 -20.56 7.41 -10.04
C GLY A 110 -19.92 8.30 -8.97
N LEU A 111 -18.87 7.80 -8.31
CA LEU A 111 -18.15 8.52 -7.26
C LEU A 111 -17.15 9.48 -7.89
N CYS A 112 -17.24 10.77 -7.56
CA CYS A 112 -16.28 11.78 -8.00
C CYS A 112 -15.88 12.71 -6.86
N VAL A 113 -14.75 13.40 -7.02
CA VAL A 113 -14.29 14.45 -6.09
C VAL A 113 -14.14 15.75 -6.86
N PRO A 114 -14.69 16.89 -6.39
CA PRO A 114 -14.48 18.18 -7.04
C PRO A 114 -12.99 18.48 -7.21
N ARG A 115 -12.56 18.98 -8.37
CA ARG A 115 -11.13 19.25 -8.65
C ARG A 115 -10.53 20.17 -7.59
N ALA A 116 -11.29 21.17 -7.15
CA ALA A 116 -10.89 22.11 -6.10
C ALA A 116 -10.69 21.44 -4.72
N ALA A 117 -11.32 20.29 -4.48
CA ALA A 117 -11.21 19.54 -3.23
C ALA A 117 -10.03 18.56 -3.19
N LYS A 118 -9.45 18.19 -4.36
CA LYS A 118 -8.31 17.26 -4.42
C LYS A 118 -7.08 17.78 -3.66
N ILE A 119 -6.68 19.03 -3.86
CA ILE A 119 -5.51 19.63 -3.16
C ILE A 119 -5.70 19.68 -1.64
N PRO A 120 -6.80 20.25 -1.08
CA PRO A 120 -6.98 20.30 0.37
C PRO A 120 -7.12 18.90 0.98
N LEU A 121 -7.70 17.93 0.26
CA LEU A 121 -7.73 16.53 0.70
C LEU A 121 -6.31 15.97 0.85
N SER A 122 -5.44 16.16 -0.14
CA SER A 122 -4.04 15.73 -0.05
C SER A 122 -3.29 16.41 1.11
N GLY A 123 -3.55 17.71 1.31
CA GLY A 123 -3.01 18.47 2.46
C GLY A 123 -3.47 17.91 3.81
N ALA A 124 -4.76 17.55 3.93
CA ALA A 124 -5.32 16.95 5.13
C ALA A 124 -4.72 15.56 5.40
N VAL A 125 -4.56 14.73 4.37
CA VAL A 125 -3.90 13.42 4.48
C VAL A 125 -2.46 13.56 4.96
N ALA A 126 -1.70 14.50 4.38
CA ALA A 126 -0.32 14.77 4.80
C ALA A 126 -0.24 15.27 6.25
N LEU A 127 -1.16 16.17 6.66
CA LEU A 127 -1.22 16.67 8.03
C LEU A 127 -1.55 15.56 9.04
N ILE A 128 -2.56 14.73 8.74
CA ILE A 128 -2.95 13.59 9.59
C ILE A 128 -1.80 12.60 9.70
N ALA A 129 -1.13 12.27 8.58
CA ALA A 129 0.05 11.42 8.57
C ALA A 129 1.18 12.00 9.44
N GLY A 130 1.45 13.30 9.33
CA GLY A 130 2.42 13.99 10.19
C GLY A 130 2.08 13.90 11.67
N MET A 131 0.82 14.14 12.04
CA MET A 131 0.35 14.01 13.42
C MET A 131 0.49 12.58 13.96
N LEU A 132 0.11 11.56 13.17
CA LEU A 132 0.28 10.16 13.54
C LEU A 132 1.75 9.77 13.68
N ALA A 133 2.61 10.22 12.77
CA ALA A 133 4.05 10.03 12.85
C ALA A 133 4.63 10.61 14.15
N LEU A 134 4.24 11.83 14.51
CA LEU A 134 4.70 12.50 15.74
C LEU A 134 4.13 11.84 17.02
N ALA A 135 2.92 11.30 16.98
CA ALA A 135 2.28 10.66 18.13
C ALA A 135 3.06 9.47 18.69
N LYS A 136 3.78 8.73 17.83
CA LYS A 136 4.64 7.60 18.24
C LYS A 136 6.04 8.00 18.70
N ARG A 137 6.42 9.28 18.56
CA ARG A 137 7.75 9.83 18.89
C ARG A 137 8.91 8.94 18.40
N PRO A 138 8.95 8.59 17.09
CA PRO A 138 9.94 7.68 16.55
C PRO A 138 11.35 8.27 16.65
N ARG A 139 12.35 7.41 16.85
CA ARG A 139 13.75 7.82 16.79
C ARG A 139 14.13 8.09 15.33
N TRP A 140 14.30 9.36 14.93
CA TRP A 140 14.64 9.74 13.55
C TRP A 140 15.84 8.99 12.97
N ARG A 141 16.87 8.73 13.78
CA ARG A 141 18.03 7.93 13.37
C ARG A 141 17.67 6.52 12.92
N SER A 142 16.62 5.92 13.49
CA SER A 142 16.17 4.59 13.08
C SER A 142 15.63 4.58 11.66
N PHE A 143 15.06 5.68 11.16
CA PHE A 143 14.56 5.76 9.80
C PHE A 143 15.67 5.74 8.74
N LEU A 144 16.80 6.40 9.05
CA LEU A 144 17.99 6.44 8.19
C LEU A 144 18.85 5.17 8.25
N ASP A 145 18.45 4.18 9.05
CA ASP A 145 19.15 2.90 9.11
C ASP A 145 18.81 2.07 7.86
N LEU A 146 19.78 1.99 6.95
CA LEU A 146 19.70 1.19 5.71
C LEU A 146 19.35 -0.27 5.99
N ARG A 147 19.60 -0.79 7.19
CA ARG A 147 19.19 -2.16 7.56
C ARG A 147 17.68 -2.36 7.41
N ASN A 148 16.88 -1.31 7.64
CA ASN A 148 15.43 -1.36 7.48
C ASN A 148 14.97 -1.58 6.03
N LEU A 149 15.83 -1.33 5.03
CA LEU A 149 15.53 -1.61 3.61
C LEU A 149 15.20 -3.09 3.38
N ALA A 150 15.78 -4.00 4.17
CA ALA A 150 15.52 -5.43 4.07
C ALA A 150 14.06 -5.83 4.35
N TRP A 151 13.25 -4.93 4.93
CA TRP A 151 11.82 -5.18 5.18
C TRP A 151 10.89 -4.48 4.19
N VAL A 152 11.35 -3.41 3.55
CA VAL A 152 10.49 -2.55 2.70
C VAL A 152 10.72 -2.74 1.21
N TRP A 153 11.72 -3.55 0.81
CA TRP A 153 12.02 -3.81 -0.60
C TRP A 153 10.83 -4.29 -1.46
N PRO A 154 9.78 -5.00 -0.97
CA PRO A 154 8.62 -5.32 -1.79
C PRO A 154 7.89 -4.07 -2.30
N VAL A 155 7.92 -2.95 -1.56
CA VAL A 155 7.38 -1.67 -2.06
C VAL A 155 8.17 -1.16 -3.26
N GLY A 156 9.48 -1.38 -3.28
CA GLY A 156 10.31 -1.06 -4.45
C GLY A 156 9.86 -1.82 -5.70
N ILE A 157 9.42 -3.07 -5.55
CA ILE A 157 8.82 -3.83 -6.67
C ILE A 157 7.50 -3.22 -7.12
N ALA A 158 6.60 -2.87 -6.17
CA ALA A 158 5.35 -2.21 -6.53
C ALA A 158 5.61 -0.90 -7.30
N ALA A 159 6.61 -0.12 -6.89
CA ALA A 159 7.03 1.08 -7.59
C ALA A 159 7.57 0.80 -9.00
N LEU A 160 8.31 -0.30 -9.20
CA LEU A 160 8.75 -0.72 -10.54
C LEU A 160 7.59 -1.15 -11.44
N LEU A 161 6.57 -1.81 -10.88
CA LEU A 161 5.37 -2.17 -11.63
C LEU A 161 4.56 -0.93 -12.05
N LEU A 162 4.40 0.04 -11.15
CA LEU A 162 3.77 1.33 -11.48
C LEU A 162 4.60 2.11 -12.52
N GLY A 163 5.93 2.10 -12.41
CA GLY A 163 6.79 2.68 -13.43
C GLY A 163 6.65 2.00 -14.79
N ALA A 164 6.39 0.68 -14.82
CA ALA A 164 6.09 -0.04 -16.05
C ALA A 164 4.69 0.31 -16.61
N ALA A 165 3.71 0.57 -15.74
CA ALA A 165 2.38 1.02 -16.14
C ALA A 165 2.44 2.39 -16.83
N GLU A 166 3.15 3.36 -16.24
CA GLU A 166 3.38 4.69 -16.83
C GLU A 166 4.09 4.60 -18.20
N LEU A 167 5.05 3.67 -18.33
CA LEU A 167 5.71 3.43 -19.63
C LEU A 167 4.74 2.86 -20.67
N ALA A 168 3.74 2.06 -20.25
CA ALA A 168 2.70 1.56 -21.13
C ALA A 168 1.72 2.67 -21.55
N GLU A 169 1.36 3.57 -20.63
CA GLU A 169 0.57 4.78 -20.92
C GLU A 169 1.26 5.63 -22.00
N HIS A 170 2.55 5.90 -21.84
CA HIS A 170 3.35 6.65 -22.82
C HIS A 170 3.42 5.96 -24.19
N ALA A 171 3.23 4.65 -24.25
CA ALA A 171 3.14 3.87 -25.49
C ALA A 171 1.71 3.74 -26.04
N LEU A 172 0.73 4.45 -25.45
CA LEU A 172 -0.70 4.43 -25.81
C LEU A 172 -1.38 3.07 -25.58
N HIS A 173 -0.91 2.31 -24.58
CA HIS A 173 -1.48 1.04 -24.18
C HIS A 173 -2.22 1.15 -22.83
N GLN A 174 -3.37 1.84 -22.85
CA GLN A 174 -4.17 2.10 -21.65
C GLN A 174 -4.59 0.80 -20.95
N GLU A 175 -4.94 -0.26 -21.68
CA GLU A 175 -5.31 -1.54 -21.08
C GLU A 175 -4.15 -2.19 -20.31
N MET A 176 -2.91 -1.97 -20.76
CA MET A 176 -1.72 -2.51 -20.12
C MET A 176 -1.34 -1.69 -18.89
N GLU A 177 -1.46 -0.36 -18.96
CA GLU A 177 -1.34 0.55 -17.82
C GLU A 177 -2.28 0.12 -16.69
N GLU A 178 -3.58 0.12 -16.95
CA GLU A 178 -4.64 -0.15 -15.96
C GLU A 178 -4.50 -1.52 -15.30
N THR A 179 -4.12 -2.55 -16.07
CA THR A 179 -3.91 -3.89 -15.51
C THR A 179 -2.60 -4.02 -14.73
N LEU A 180 -1.54 -3.29 -15.11
CA LEU A 180 -0.30 -3.23 -14.35
C LEU A 180 -0.51 -2.47 -13.04
N GLU A 181 -1.23 -1.35 -13.05
CA GLU A 181 -1.61 -0.61 -11.84
C GLU A 181 -2.46 -1.48 -10.91
N PHE A 182 -3.48 -2.16 -11.44
CA PHE A 182 -4.27 -3.13 -10.68
C PHE A 182 -3.40 -4.20 -10.02
N GLY A 183 -2.46 -4.79 -10.78
CA GLY A 183 -1.52 -5.77 -10.26
C GLY A 183 -0.62 -5.20 -9.16
N ALA A 184 -0.09 -3.99 -9.34
CA ALA A 184 0.74 -3.30 -8.37
C ALA A 184 -0.02 -3.00 -7.07
N TYR A 185 -1.28 -2.58 -7.17
CA TYR A 185 -2.13 -2.31 -6.00
C TYR A 185 -2.52 -3.60 -5.27
N ALA A 186 -2.80 -4.69 -5.98
CA ALA A 186 -3.04 -6.00 -5.38
C ALA A 186 -1.81 -6.53 -4.63
N TYR A 187 -0.63 -6.33 -5.23
CA TYR A 187 0.65 -6.63 -4.60
C TYR A 187 0.85 -5.82 -3.31
N LEU A 188 0.60 -4.51 -3.37
CA LEU A 188 0.72 -3.61 -2.23
C LEU A 188 -0.26 -3.93 -1.11
N ALA A 189 -1.53 -4.24 -1.44
CA ALA A 189 -2.54 -4.66 -0.47
C ALA A 189 -2.14 -5.96 0.22
N THR A 190 -1.62 -6.94 -0.54
CA THR A 190 -1.09 -8.19 0.02
C THR A 190 0.08 -7.93 0.97
N PHE A 191 0.96 -6.99 0.63
CA PHE A 191 2.06 -6.58 1.49
C PHE A 191 1.58 -5.87 2.77
N ALA A 192 0.57 -5.01 2.68
CA ALA A 192 -0.06 -4.38 3.83
C ALA A 192 -0.66 -5.41 4.80
N ILE A 193 -1.35 -6.43 4.27
CA ILE A 193 -1.88 -7.56 5.05
C ILE A 193 -0.75 -8.34 5.72
N TRP A 194 0.33 -8.64 5.00
CA TRP A 194 1.48 -9.36 5.54
C TRP A 194 2.13 -8.59 6.71
N ILE A 195 2.34 -7.28 6.56
CA ILE A 195 2.86 -6.43 7.65
C ILE A 195 1.90 -6.41 8.84
N ALA A 196 0.59 -6.33 8.59
CA ALA A 196 -0.42 -6.36 9.63
C ALA A 196 -0.47 -7.71 10.36
N ARG A 197 -0.13 -8.83 9.73
CA ARG A 197 -0.12 -10.15 10.40
C ARG A 197 1.06 -10.36 11.33
N ALA A 198 2.13 -9.56 11.23
CA ALA A 198 3.31 -9.71 12.06
C ALA A 198 2.95 -9.66 13.56
N PRO A 199 3.42 -10.63 14.38
CA PRO A 199 3.05 -10.72 15.78
C PRO A 199 3.53 -9.50 16.58
N ALA A 200 2.72 -9.10 17.56
CA ALA A 200 3.17 -8.19 18.62
C ALA A 200 4.09 -8.96 19.60
N VAL A 201 5.07 -8.26 20.15
CA VAL A 201 6.16 -8.78 21.00
C VAL A 201 5.67 -9.69 22.15
N ASP A 202 4.44 -9.50 22.63
CA ASP A 202 3.88 -10.21 23.79
C ASP A 202 3.74 -11.74 23.63
N LYS A 203 3.59 -12.27 22.40
CA LYS A 203 3.42 -13.73 22.21
C LYS A 203 4.73 -14.51 22.11
N ALA A 204 5.82 -13.87 21.67
CA ALA A 204 7.12 -14.53 21.54
C ALA A 204 7.79 -14.71 22.91
N HIS A 205 7.68 -13.72 23.80
CA HIS A 205 8.30 -13.79 25.12
C HIS A 205 7.59 -14.77 26.07
N ARG A 206 6.25 -14.87 26.02
CA ARG A 206 5.50 -15.88 26.81
C ARG A 206 5.78 -17.33 26.43
N LYS A 207 6.20 -17.61 25.19
CA LYS A 207 6.60 -18.97 24.79
C LYS A 207 8.02 -19.33 25.24
N ALA A 208 8.91 -18.34 25.38
CA ALA A 208 10.27 -18.53 25.86
C ALA A 208 10.34 -18.71 27.39
N VAL A 209 9.36 -18.18 28.12
CA VAL A 209 9.22 -18.35 29.57
C VAL A 209 8.11 -19.37 29.87
N LYS A 210 8.28 -20.61 29.37
CA LYS A 210 7.64 -21.75 30.04
C LYS A 210 8.66 -22.22 31.09
N PRO A 211 8.36 -22.09 32.40
CA PRO A 211 9.25 -22.62 33.42
C PRO A 211 9.31 -24.15 33.23
N GLU A 212 10.51 -24.69 33.15
CA GLU A 212 10.78 -26.09 33.48
C GLU A 212 10.35 -26.29 34.94
N THR A 213 9.06 -26.59 35.16
CA THR A 213 8.61 -27.17 36.41
C THR A 213 9.05 -28.63 36.39
N ARG A 214 10.12 -28.88 37.16
CA ARG A 214 10.47 -30.20 37.69
C ARG A 214 9.35 -30.76 38.56
#